data_AF-A0A139APV9-F1
#
_entry.id   AF-A0A139APV9-F1
#
_cell.length_a   1.000
_cell.length_b   1.000
_cell.length_c   1.000
_cell.angle_alpha   90.00
_cell.angle_beta   90.00
_cell.angle_gamma   90.00
#
_symmetry.space_group_name_H-M   'P 1'
#
loop_
_entity.id
_entity.type
_entity.pdbx_description
1 polymer ?
#
loop_
_entity_poly.entity_id
_entity_poly.type
_entity_poly.pdbx_seq_one_letter_code
_entity_poly.pdbx_strand_id
1 'polypeptide(L)'
;MKLHAWMLVCAILVFPYLAAADAKDKLPSPASWKRSTRVLERKMKKGLCTVSRYESAQIVPGMPVRYYPRCDEDGENESGEFDEGDGQGTEGPQGTPASNDNGNGNGKTNIKSEKENRARGFTHHEPRQTQTPAQVAVNVTLTTCTSPDLTLCAKVATAFQNAGKRIALVVSIVAPIQVKAAFTSFCTAYNQCGTNILGTAAPSSMVEVLAGTSKYFIPQSLFKNVGIGSTPYTYTPYDIDALFNADASWWFQGDPLITPGQEDFEQVATHELLHGMGFSSGWRQWFAGQSFLTPCYYSYSDGTFAFWGSQYIFDAFLYESATRLPLSSYYDRIKATFPGNQTVSVSAFPAAFQSTGGDAFVAASRVFNMTSSGTKALSFSAGGTAADPILWSSTGYSSGSAISHLDDGYEYTSDLLMISYARMGATLDQKIASAGAYVYGAIGPNTISGTSEVCACSTLL
;
A
#
# COMPACT_ATOMS: atom_id res chain seq x y z
N MET A 1 -9.07 -26.20 -49.20
CA MET A 1 -9.96 -26.03 -48.04
C MET A 1 -9.39 -24.87 -47.22
N LYS A 2 -9.78 -23.60 -47.48
CA LYS A 2 -10.95 -22.88 -46.90
C LYS A 2 -10.88 -22.91 -45.35
N LEU A 3 -10.68 -21.82 -44.60
CA LEU A 3 -11.29 -20.49 -44.73
C LEU A 3 -10.36 -19.37 -44.17
N HIS A 4 -10.35 -18.23 -44.87
CA HIS A 4 -9.90 -16.90 -44.45
C HIS A 4 -11.13 -16.06 -44.03
N ALA A 5 -10.86 -14.97 -43.30
CA ALA A 5 -11.64 -13.73 -43.21
C ALA A 5 -13.00 -13.79 -42.51
N TRP A 6 -13.26 -12.82 -41.61
CA TRP A 6 -14.50 -12.02 -41.46
C TRP A 6 -14.40 -11.18 -40.17
N MET A 7 -14.24 -9.86 -40.29
CA MET A 7 -15.17 -8.85 -39.74
C MET A 7 -14.58 -7.44 -39.86
N LEU A 8 -14.87 -6.81 -40.99
CA LEU A 8 -15.02 -5.36 -41.14
C LEU A 8 -16.31 -5.15 -41.95
N VAL A 9 -17.03 -4.06 -41.64
CA VAL A 9 -18.24 -3.54 -42.32
C VAL A 9 -19.59 -4.11 -41.84
N CYS A 10 -20.25 -3.37 -40.94
CA CYS A 10 -21.68 -3.02 -41.06
C CYS A 10 -22.08 -2.01 -39.97
N ALA A 11 -22.25 -0.73 -40.33
CA ALA A 11 -23.32 0.15 -39.84
C ALA A 11 -23.08 1.62 -40.29
N ILE A 12 -23.40 1.91 -41.54
CA ILE A 12 -23.90 3.22 -41.97
C ILE A 12 -25.25 2.95 -42.64
N LEU A 13 -26.21 3.86 -42.43
CA LEU A 13 -27.55 4.01 -43.04
C LEU A 13 -28.74 3.54 -42.18
N VAL A 14 -29.11 4.34 -41.18
CA VAL A 14 -30.49 4.89 -41.06
C VAL A 14 -30.40 6.32 -40.46
N PHE A 15 -30.79 7.32 -41.25
CA PHE A 15 -31.22 8.69 -40.89
C PHE A 15 -32.64 8.84 -41.50
N PRO A 16 -33.44 9.92 -41.28
CA PRO A 16 -33.52 10.92 -40.20
C PRO A 16 -34.98 11.21 -39.74
N TYR A 17 -35.19 11.98 -38.66
CA TYR A 17 -36.29 12.97 -38.61
C TYR A 17 -35.91 14.19 -37.73
N LEU A 18 -35.59 15.26 -38.45
CA LEU A 18 -35.78 16.70 -38.26
C LEU A 18 -36.17 17.31 -36.88
N ALA A 19 -35.26 18.17 -36.41
CA ALA A 19 -35.34 19.64 -36.40
C ALA A 19 -36.08 20.43 -35.29
N ALA A 20 -35.29 21.40 -34.80
CA ALA A 20 -35.63 22.79 -34.44
C ALA A 20 -36.25 23.09 -33.07
N ALA A 21 -35.44 23.67 -32.20
CA ALA A 21 -35.78 24.94 -31.55
C ALA A 21 -34.49 25.73 -31.22
N ASP A 22 -34.60 27.02 -31.41
CA ASP A 22 -33.57 28.03 -31.64
C ASP A 22 -33.22 28.81 -30.35
N ALA A 23 -32.04 29.42 -30.38
CA ALA A 23 -31.51 30.57 -29.64
C ALA A 23 -32.06 30.97 -28.25
N LYS A 24 -31.14 31.10 -27.28
CA LYS A 24 -30.67 32.38 -26.69
C LYS A 24 -29.95 32.11 -25.36
N ASP A 25 -28.63 32.36 -25.31
CA ASP A 25 -28.07 33.45 -24.50
C ASP A 25 -26.54 33.45 -24.54
N LYS A 26 -26.00 34.67 -24.68
CA LYS A 26 -24.59 34.98 -24.88
C LYS A 26 -23.81 34.80 -23.57
N LEU A 27 -22.69 34.07 -23.62
CA LEU A 27 -21.67 34.11 -22.58
C LEU A 27 -20.94 35.47 -22.60
N PRO A 28 -20.72 36.14 -21.45
CA PRO A 28 -19.69 37.17 -21.34
C PRO A 28 -18.30 36.54 -21.09
N SER A 29 -17.26 37.21 -21.58
CA SER A 29 -15.85 36.78 -21.53
C SER A 29 -15.24 36.87 -20.12
N PRO A 30 -14.15 36.12 -19.83
CA PRO A 30 -13.55 36.09 -18.50
C PRO A 30 -12.53 37.21 -18.33
N ALA A 31 -12.84 38.20 -17.49
CA ALA A 31 -11.87 39.16 -16.96
C ALA A 31 -11.70 38.98 -15.44
N SER A 32 -10.47 38.67 -15.06
CA SER A 32 -9.84 38.80 -13.73
C SER A 32 -10.58 38.23 -12.51
N TRP A 33 -10.26 36.99 -12.14
CA TRP A 33 -10.36 36.53 -10.75
C TRP A 33 -8.95 36.43 -10.16
N LYS A 34 -8.58 37.41 -9.34
CA LYS A 34 -7.43 37.30 -8.44
C LYS A 34 -7.81 36.30 -7.35
N ARG A 35 -7.16 35.12 -7.31
CA ARG A 35 -7.26 34.18 -6.18
C ARG A 35 -6.54 34.78 -4.97
N SER A 36 -7.30 35.11 -3.94
CA SER A 36 -6.80 35.27 -2.57
C SER A 36 -7.00 33.94 -1.85
N THR A 37 -5.95 33.12 -1.75
CA THR A 37 -5.91 31.95 -0.87
C THR A 37 -5.62 32.42 0.56
N ARG A 38 -6.64 32.46 1.42
CA ARG A 38 -6.44 32.39 2.87
C ARG A 38 -6.71 30.95 3.30
N VAL A 39 -5.65 30.28 3.75
CA VAL A 39 -5.73 29.01 4.47
C VAL A 39 -6.30 29.33 5.85
N LEU A 40 -7.42 28.70 6.22
CA LEU A 40 -7.97 28.75 7.57
C LEU A 40 -7.40 27.55 8.34
N GLU A 41 -6.33 27.78 9.10
CA GLU A 41 -5.79 26.81 10.05
C GLU A 41 -6.71 26.74 11.28
N ARG A 42 -7.25 25.55 11.58
CA ARG A 42 -7.73 25.20 12.92
C ARG A 42 -6.94 23.99 13.41
N LYS A 43 -6.16 24.19 14.47
CA LYS A 43 -5.43 23.14 15.17
C LYS A 43 -6.42 22.17 15.82
N MET A 44 -6.44 20.91 15.38
CA MET A 44 -6.98 19.79 16.16
C MET A 44 -5.84 19.11 16.92
N LYS A 45 -6.08 18.70 18.17
CA LYS A 45 -5.08 18.09 19.08
C LYS A 45 -4.80 16.61 18.73
N LYS A 46 -3.53 16.21 18.93
CA LYS A 46 -2.89 14.88 19.11
C LYS A 46 -3.66 13.60 18.69
N GLY A 47 -3.02 12.79 17.83
CA GLY A 47 -3.38 11.37 17.57
C GLY A 47 -4.18 11.05 16.30
N LEU A 48 -4.44 12.00 15.40
CA LEU A 48 -5.17 11.84 14.14
C LEU A 48 -4.40 12.20 12.84
N CYS A 49 -4.61 11.36 11.84
CA CYS A 49 -4.13 11.42 10.46
C CYS A 49 -4.27 12.79 9.78
N THR A 50 -3.42 13.09 8.79
CA THR A 50 -3.52 14.33 8.02
C THR A 50 -4.77 14.34 7.16
N VAL A 51 -5.47 15.47 7.18
CA VAL A 51 -6.69 15.65 6.41
C VAL A 51 -6.31 16.35 5.11
N SER A 52 -6.00 15.58 4.07
CA SER A 52 -5.67 16.13 2.76
C SER A 52 -6.93 16.59 2.03
N ARG A 53 -6.82 17.74 1.34
CA ARG A 53 -7.90 18.26 0.50
C ARG A 53 -8.02 17.42 -0.76
N TYR A 54 -9.16 16.78 -0.96
CA TYR A 54 -9.44 16.03 -2.18
C TYR A 54 -10.13 16.95 -3.21
N GLU A 55 -9.50 17.12 -4.37
CA GLU A 55 -10.14 17.68 -5.56
C GLU A 55 -10.55 16.52 -6.46
N SER A 56 -11.83 16.14 -6.42
CA SER A 56 -12.34 15.12 -7.35
C SER A 56 -12.14 15.57 -8.80
N ALA A 57 -11.78 14.64 -9.69
CA ALA A 57 -11.64 14.90 -11.13
C ALA A 57 -12.90 15.52 -11.77
N GLN A 58 -14.05 15.43 -11.10
CA GLN A 58 -15.26 16.18 -11.40
C GLN A 58 -15.59 17.13 -10.24
N ILE A 59 -15.26 18.41 -10.35
CA ILE A 59 -15.84 19.44 -9.48
C ILE A 59 -17.28 19.63 -9.96
N VAL A 60 -18.25 19.02 -9.26
CA VAL A 60 -19.66 19.34 -9.48
C VAL A 60 -19.91 20.72 -8.84
N PRO A 61 -20.28 21.76 -9.61
CA PRO A 61 -20.53 23.09 -9.05
C PRO A 61 -21.62 23.02 -7.96
N GLY A 62 -21.32 23.52 -6.76
CA GLY A 62 -22.27 23.60 -5.65
C GLY A 62 -22.14 22.52 -4.56
N MET A 63 -21.25 21.53 -4.69
CA MET A 63 -20.97 20.60 -3.58
C MET A 63 -19.93 21.17 -2.60
N PRO A 64 -20.09 20.93 -1.27
CA PRO A 64 -19.12 21.35 -0.27
C PRO A 64 -17.75 20.68 -0.49
N VAL A 65 -16.68 21.36 -0.10
CA VAL A 65 -15.31 20.81 -0.14
C VAL A 65 -15.26 19.58 0.77
N ARG A 66 -14.75 18.48 0.23
CA ARG A 66 -14.60 17.21 0.93
C ARG A 66 -13.16 17.01 1.34
N TYR A 67 -12.96 16.42 2.51
CA TYR A 67 -11.66 16.08 3.00
C TYR A 67 -11.58 14.58 3.22
N TYR A 68 -10.41 14.04 2.93
CA TYR A 68 -10.10 12.65 3.18
C TYR A 68 -8.89 12.58 4.13
N PRO A 69 -8.99 11.81 5.21
CA PRO A 69 -7.85 11.53 6.05
C PRO A 69 -6.88 10.67 5.25
N ARG A 70 -5.74 11.23 4.92
CA ARG A 70 -4.55 10.46 4.59
C ARG A 70 -3.93 10.10 5.93
N CYS A 71 -4.15 8.86 6.39
CA CYS A 71 -3.18 8.28 7.30
C CYS A 71 -2.09 7.73 6.40
N ASP A 72 -1.16 8.60 6.09
CA ASP A 72 0.21 8.23 5.88
C ASP A 72 0.59 7.05 6.84
N GLU A 73 1.33 6.04 6.38
CA GLU A 73 2.30 5.36 7.29
C GLU A 73 3.33 6.41 7.80
N ASP A 74 3.40 7.52 7.07
CA ASP A 74 4.20 8.71 7.30
C ASP A 74 3.80 9.51 8.57
N GLY A 75 4.84 9.78 9.36
CA GLY A 75 4.85 10.76 10.43
C GLY A 75 4.89 12.21 9.93
N GLU A 76 3.99 12.62 9.05
CA GLU A 76 3.82 14.04 8.72
C GLU A 76 2.45 14.56 9.11
N ASN A 77 2.40 15.42 10.13
CA ASN A 77 1.33 16.39 10.32
C ASN A 77 1.87 17.78 9.95
N GLU A 78 1.15 18.54 9.11
CA GLU A 78 1.45 19.96 8.78
C GLU A 78 1.44 20.92 10.00
N SER A 79 1.31 20.39 11.23
CA SER A 79 1.32 21.17 12.47
C SER A 79 2.36 20.72 13.52
N GLY A 80 3.25 19.77 13.19
CA GLY A 80 4.49 19.57 13.94
C GLY A 80 4.36 19.12 15.41
N GLU A 81 3.34 18.33 15.78
CA GLU A 81 3.26 17.77 17.14
C GLU A 81 2.37 16.52 17.22
N PHE A 82 2.95 15.30 17.20
CA PHE A 82 2.21 14.03 17.28
C PHE A 82 2.81 12.97 18.23
N ASP A 83 1.94 12.03 18.63
CA ASP A 83 1.91 11.26 19.89
C ASP A 83 2.95 10.12 20.03
N GLU A 84 3.43 9.87 21.25
CA GLU A 84 4.50 8.91 21.63
C GLU A 84 4.07 7.42 21.60
N GLY A 85 3.05 7.06 20.81
CA GLY A 85 2.32 5.79 20.95
C GLY A 85 2.77 4.65 20.05
N ASP A 86 2.65 4.78 18.73
CA ASP A 86 2.74 3.64 17.81
C ASP A 86 3.48 4.09 16.53
N GLY A 87 4.72 3.64 16.35
CA GLY A 87 5.54 4.02 15.20
C GLY A 87 5.15 3.24 13.94
N GLN A 88 4.69 3.91 12.88
CA GLN A 88 4.06 3.28 11.72
C GLN A 88 4.95 3.20 10.46
N GLY A 89 6.08 2.52 10.55
CA GLY A 89 6.83 2.06 9.37
C GLY A 89 7.64 0.81 9.70
N THR A 90 8.50 0.31 8.82
CA THR A 90 9.26 -0.91 9.12
C THR A 90 9.99 -0.76 10.46
N GLU A 91 9.68 -1.62 11.44
CA GLU A 91 10.28 -1.57 12.78
C GLU A 91 11.59 -2.37 12.81
N GLY A 92 12.69 -1.76 13.29
CA GLY A 92 13.89 -2.47 13.71
C GLY A 92 13.72 -3.16 15.08
N PRO A 93 14.50 -4.20 15.40
CA PRO A 93 14.35 -4.92 16.67
C PRO A 93 14.69 -4.10 17.91
N GLN A 94 13.86 -4.21 18.94
CA GLN A 94 14.26 -3.96 20.33
C GLN A 94 14.81 -5.23 20.96
N GLY A 95 16.04 -5.17 21.48
CA GLY A 95 16.66 -6.26 22.21
C GLY A 95 16.04 -6.49 23.60
N THR A 96 15.53 -7.69 23.83
CA THR A 96 15.93 -8.56 24.96
C THR A 96 15.68 -10.02 24.58
N PRO A 97 16.68 -10.93 24.67
CA PRO A 97 16.43 -12.35 24.53
C PRO A 97 15.66 -12.83 25.76
N ALA A 98 14.45 -13.34 25.57
CA ALA A 98 13.77 -14.10 26.61
C ALA A 98 14.65 -15.28 27.04
N SER A 99 14.89 -15.31 28.34
CA SER A 99 15.73 -16.25 29.07
C SER A 99 15.41 -17.71 28.80
N ASN A 100 16.48 -18.52 28.76
CA ASN A 100 16.54 -19.97 28.94
C ASN A 100 15.31 -20.57 29.63
N ASP A 101 14.61 -21.47 28.92
CA ASP A 101 13.85 -22.53 29.56
C ASP A 101 14.44 -23.89 29.19
N ASN A 102 15.05 -24.53 30.19
CA ASN A 102 15.59 -25.87 30.13
C ASN A 102 14.44 -26.87 30.24
N GLY A 103 13.89 -27.28 29.10
CA GLY A 103 12.85 -28.31 29.00
C GLY A 103 13.34 -29.55 28.27
N ASN A 104 13.97 -30.46 29.00
CA ASN A 104 14.34 -31.81 28.57
C ASN A 104 13.11 -32.59 28.07
N GLY A 105 13.10 -33.01 26.80
CA GLY A 105 12.01 -33.78 26.19
C GLY A 105 12.47 -34.56 24.97
N ASN A 106 13.01 -35.75 25.20
CA ASN A 106 13.36 -36.74 24.17
C ASN A 106 12.14 -37.11 23.31
N GLY A 107 12.21 -36.83 22.01
CA GLY A 107 11.23 -37.28 21.01
C GLY A 107 11.87 -37.37 19.63
N LYS A 108 12.68 -38.41 19.39
CA LYS A 108 13.19 -38.73 18.05
C LYS A 108 12.07 -39.28 17.18
N THR A 109 11.62 -38.53 16.18
CA THR A 109 10.90 -39.07 15.03
C THR A 109 11.66 -38.73 13.74
N ASN A 110 12.07 -39.78 13.04
CA ASN A 110 12.75 -39.75 11.75
C ASN A 110 11.86 -39.09 10.67
N ILE A 111 12.29 -37.96 10.12
CA ILE A 111 11.85 -37.48 8.80
C ILE A 111 13.09 -37.42 7.91
N LYS A 112 13.41 -38.57 7.30
CA LYS A 112 14.32 -38.68 6.15
C LYS A 112 13.54 -39.35 5.02
N SER A 113 12.76 -38.58 4.27
CA SER A 113 12.40 -38.87 2.86
C SER A 113 11.47 -37.80 2.27
N GLU A 114 11.91 -36.55 2.16
CA GLU A 114 11.18 -35.52 1.38
C GLU A 114 12.11 -34.64 0.53
N LYS A 115 13.29 -35.17 0.14
CA LYS A 115 14.27 -34.42 -0.67
C LYS A 115 14.34 -34.79 -2.15
N GLU A 116 13.55 -35.74 -2.65
CA GLU A 116 13.76 -36.29 -4.01
C GLU A 116 12.58 -36.26 -4.99
N ASN A 117 11.41 -35.70 -4.64
CA ASN A 117 10.25 -35.73 -5.57
C ASN A 117 9.68 -34.36 -6.00
N ARG A 118 10.40 -33.25 -5.81
CA ARG A 118 9.91 -31.90 -6.20
C ARG A 118 10.58 -31.31 -7.44
N ALA A 119 10.95 -32.15 -8.40
CA ALA A 119 11.47 -31.74 -9.69
C ALA A 119 10.69 -32.41 -10.82
N ARG A 120 9.44 -31.99 -11.04
CA ARG A 120 8.67 -32.20 -12.28
C ARG A 120 7.32 -31.49 -12.15
N GLY A 121 7.10 -30.46 -12.96
CA GLY A 121 5.78 -29.83 -13.12
C GLY A 121 5.72 -28.31 -12.91
N PHE A 122 6.73 -27.56 -13.34
CA PHE A 122 6.49 -26.17 -13.74
C PHE A 122 6.59 -26.12 -15.25
N THR A 123 5.46 -25.87 -15.92
CA THR A 123 5.46 -25.45 -17.31
C THR A 123 6.26 -24.16 -17.38
N HIS A 124 7.36 -24.18 -18.16
CA HIS A 124 8.14 -23.00 -18.50
C HIS A 124 7.20 -21.90 -18.99
N HIS A 125 7.01 -20.84 -18.20
CA HIS A 125 6.75 -19.55 -18.81
C HIS A 125 7.99 -19.20 -19.60
N GLU A 126 7.82 -18.94 -20.90
CA GLU A 126 8.91 -18.47 -21.76
C GLU A 126 9.62 -17.30 -21.07
N PRO A 127 10.96 -17.26 -21.07
CA PRO A 127 11.69 -16.09 -20.63
C PRO A 127 11.19 -14.89 -21.43
N ARG A 128 10.52 -13.98 -20.74
CA ARG A 128 10.00 -12.72 -21.26
C ARG A 128 11.09 -12.04 -22.08
N GLN A 129 10.74 -11.66 -23.32
CA GLN A 129 11.66 -11.04 -24.27
C GLN A 129 12.58 -10.02 -23.59
N THR A 130 13.87 -10.16 -23.82
CA THR A 130 14.93 -9.25 -23.38
C THR A 130 14.55 -7.81 -23.68
N GLN A 131 14.12 -7.07 -22.65
CA GLN A 131 13.97 -5.64 -22.73
C GLN A 131 15.35 -5.02 -22.99
N THR A 132 15.40 -4.10 -23.95
CA THR A 132 16.58 -3.30 -24.26
C THR A 132 17.13 -2.58 -23.03
N PRO A 133 18.44 -2.27 -22.98
CA PRO A 133 19.07 -1.71 -21.80
C PRO A 133 18.47 -0.36 -21.37
N ALA A 134 18.04 -0.32 -20.11
CA ALA A 134 17.91 0.86 -19.24
C ALA A 134 17.04 2.03 -19.73
N GLN A 135 15.73 1.81 -19.85
CA GLN A 135 14.82 2.81 -19.26
C GLN A 135 14.66 2.42 -17.79
N VAL A 136 15.11 3.28 -16.88
CA VAL A 136 14.91 3.07 -15.45
C VAL A 136 13.39 3.05 -15.20
N ALA A 137 12.86 1.86 -14.96
CA ALA A 137 11.43 1.63 -14.83
C ALA A 137 10.86 2.24 -13.53
N VAL A 138 11.69 2.36 -12.49
CA VAL A 138 11.37 3.05 -11.23
C VAL A 138 12.40 4.16 -11.01
N ASN A 139 12.01 5.42 -11.22
CA ASN A 139 12.86 6.59 -11.10
C ASN A 139 12.71 7.20 -9.71
N VAL A 140 13.76 7.08 -8.89
CA VAL A 140 13.78 7.69 -7.56
C VAL A 140 14.49 9.04 -7.60
N THR A 141 13.76 10.08 -7.22
CA THR A 141 14.28 11.42 -7.00
C THR A 141 14.49 11.63 -5.51
N LEU A 142 15.75 11.60 -5.07
CA LEU A 142 16.12 11.96 -3.69
C LEU A 142 16.03 13.47 -3.53
N THR A 143 14.87 13.96 -3.10
CA THR A 143 14.58 15.39 -2.94
C THR A 143 15.26 16.00 -1.73
N THR A 144 15.56 15.19 -0.72
CA THR A 144 16.23 15.63 0.51
C THR A 144 17.15 14.53 1.00
N CYS A 145 18.39 14.90 1.31
CA CYS A 145 19.32 14.09 2.09
C CYS A 145 19.92 15.02 3.15
N THR A 146 19.52 14.86 4.41
CA THR A 146 19.96 15.79 5.48
C THR A 146 21.34 15.49 6.04
N SER A 147 21.97 14.37 5.62
CA SER A 147 23.32 14.05 6.05
C SER A 147 24.34 15.04 5.46
N PRO A 148 25.25 15.59 6.27
CA PRO A 148 26.37 16.37 5.77
C PRO A 148 27.40 15.51 5.01
N ASP A 149 27.35 14.17 5.15
CA ASP A 149 28.20 13.25 4.41
C ASP A 149 27.62 12.99 3.00
N LEU A 150 28.18 13.66 2.00
CA LEU A 150 27.81 13.48 0.60
C LEU A 150 28.04 12.05 0.09
N THR A 151 29.00 11.32 0.69
CA THR A 151 29.26 9.92 0.35
C THR A 151 28.09 9.04 0.80
N LEU A 152 27.54 9.30 1.99
CA LEU A 152 26.33 8.63 2.48
C LEU A 152 25.14 8.91 1.56
N CYS A 153 24.92 10.17 1.17
CA CYS A 153 23.82 10.51 0.25
C CYS A 153 23.96 9.82 -1.12
N ALA A 154 25.20 9.66 -1.63
CA ALA A 154 25.45 8.92 -2.86
C ALA A 154 25.14 7.41 -2.72
N LYS A 155 25.44 6.82 -1.55
CA LYS A 155 25.09 5.42 -1.23
C LYS A 155 23.57 5.22 -1.16
N VAL A 156 22.86 6.13 -0.49
CA VAL A 156 21.40 6.15 -0.44
C VAL A 156 20.80 6.21 -1.85
N ALA A 157 21.27 7.12 -2.69
CA ALA A 157 20.81 7.23 -4.07
C ALA A 157 21.08 5.94 -4.88
N THR A 158 22.24 5.31 -4.68
CA THR A 158 22.59 4.04 -5.33
C THR A 158 21.68 2.90 -4.87
N ALA A 159 21.41 2.79 -3.57
CA ALA A 159 20.53 1.77 -3.03
C ALA A 159 19.09 1.91 -3.55
N PHE A 160 18.58 3.15 -3.69
CA PHE A 160 17.29 3.38 -4.34
C PHE A 160 17.26 2.93 -5.81
N GLN A 161 18.33 3.18 -6.56
CA GLN A 161 18.42 2.69 -7.94
C GLN A 161 18.43 1.17 -7.99
N ASN A 162 19.08 0.50 -7.05
CA ASN A 162 19.07 -0.95 -6.96
C ASN A 162 17.71 -1.52 -6.55
N ALA A 163 17.04 -0.91 -5.58
CA ALA A 163 15.66 -1.25 -5.20
C ALA A 163 14.71 -1.16 -6.42
N GLY A 164 14.80 -0.06 -7.19
CA GLY A 164 14.04 0.12 -8.42
C GLY A 164 14.34 -0.96 -9.47
N LYS A 165 15.61 -1.37 -9.63
CA LYS A 165 15.99 -2.49 -10.51
C LYS A 165 15.36 -3.80 -10.04
N ARG A 166 15.37 -4.11 -8.74
CA ARG A 166 14.77 -5.34 -8.20
C ARG A 166 13.27 -5.41 -8.46
N ILE A 167 12.55 -4.32 -8.23
CA ILE A 167 11.11 -4.22 -8.52
C ILE A 167 10.84 -4.43 -10.03
N ALA A 168 11.66 -3.80 -10.88
CA ALA A 168 11.52 -3.92 -12.33
C ALA A 168 11.76 -5.35 -12.88
N LEU A 169 12.41 -6.23 -12.11
CA LEU A 169 12.58 -7.64 -12.50
C LEU A 169 11.28 -8.45 -12.40
N VAL A 170 10.34 -8.02 -11.56
CA VAL A 170 9.12 -8.78 -11.25
C VAL A 170 7.84 -8.12 -11.71
N VAL A 171 7.79 -6.79 -11.73
CA VAL A 171 6.60 -6.05 -12.17
C VAL A 171 6.77 -5.60 -13.62
N SER A 172 5.72 -5.80 -14.42
CA SER A 172 5.67 -5.28 -15.78
C SER A 172 5.41 -3.78 -15.78
N ILE A 173 6.47 -2.99 -15.83
CA ILE A 173 6.37 -1.53 -15.90
C ILE A 173 6.36 -1.08 -17.36
N VAL A 174 5.22 -0.56 -17.80
CA VAL A 174 4.98 0.03 -19.13
C VAL A 174 5.20 1.55 -19.10
N ALA A 175 4.88 2.20 -17.99
CA ALA A 175 5.09 3.62 -17.75
C ALA A 175 6.01 3.81 -16.52
N PRO A 176 7.10 4.60 -16.63
CA PRO A 176 8.05 4.75 -15.53
C PRO A 176 7.39 5.27 -14.25
N ILE A 177 7.61 4.56 -13.14
CA ILE A 177 7.13 4.95 -11.80
C ILE A 177 8.05 6.05 -11.26
N GLN A 178 7.49 7.17 -10.86
CA GLN A 178 8.23 8.31 -10.30
C GLN A 178 8.14 8.30 -8.77
N VAL A 179 9.27 8.27 -8.08
CA VAL A 179 9.32 8.24 -6.61
C VAL A 179 9.95 9.53 -6.10
N LYS A 180 9.28 10.20 -5.17
CA LYS A 180 9.83 11.29 -4.37
C LYS A 180 10.35 10.70 -3.06
N ALA A 181 11.67 10.65 -2.89
CA ALA A 181 12.28 10.13 -1.68
C ALA A 181 12.92 11.23 -0.84
N ALA A 182 12.90 11.06 0.48
CA ALA A 182 13.67 11.84 1.45
C ALA A 182 14.41 10.92 2.42
N PHE A 183 15.68 11.25 2.71
CA PHE A 183 16.50 10.60 3.73
C PHE A 183 16.84 11.64 4.80
N THR A 184 16.12 11.60 5.92
CA THR A 184 16.16 12.65 6.94
C THR A 184 16.17 12.10 8.36
N SER A 185 16.78 12.84 9.29
CA SER A 185 16.74 12.51 10.72
C SER A 185 15.29 12.61 11.21
N PHE A 186 14.70 11.51 11.65
CA PHE A 186 13.34 11.52 12.19
C PHE A 186 13.29 12.21 13.56
N CYS A 187 14.38 12.10 14.34
CA CYS A 187 14.54 12.84 15.58
C CYS A 187 14.49 14.36 15.34
N THR A 188 15.26 14.86 14.38
CA THR A 188 15.38 16.31 14.15
C THR A 188 14.20 16.87 13.37
N ALA A 189 13.73 16.17 12.33
CA ALA A 189 12.67 16.66 11.46
C ALA A 189 11.27 16.48 12.06
N TYR A 190 11.05 15.40 12.83
CA TYR A 190 9.72 14.98 13.30
C TYR A 190 9.64 14.77 14.82
N ASN A 191 10.70 15.06 15.58
CA ASN A 191 10.77 14.82 17.03
C ASN A 191 10.55 13.34 17.41
N GLN A 192 10.91 12.41 16.53
CA GLN A 192 10.78 10.96 16.73
C GLN A 192 12.14 10.33 17.09
N CYS A 193 12.74 10.78 18.18
CA CYS A 193 14.06 10.31 18.60
C CYS A 193 14.01 8.89 19.15
N GLY A 194 14.90 8.01 18.69
CA GLY A 194 14.94 6.61 19.11
C GLY A 194 13.78 5.76 18.60
N THR A 195 13.04 6.25 17.60
CA THR A 195 12.02 5.45 16.90
C THR A 195 12.66 4.26 16.20
N ASN A 196 11.94 3.13 16.18
CA ASN A 196 12.34 1.96 15.42
C ASN A 196 11.91 2.04 13.95
N ILE A 197 11.17 3.09 13.55
CA ILE A 197 10.77 3.27 12.16
C ILE A 197 12.00 3.53 11.30
N LEU A 198 12.24 2.63 10.36
CA LEU A 198 13.34 2.68 9.40
C LEU A 198 12.98 3.50 8.16
N GLY A 199 11.73 3.39 7.71
CA GLY A 199 11.18 4.15 6.61
C GLY A 199 9.69 3.94 6.46
N THR A 200 9.12 4.61 5.46
CA THR A 200 7.72 4.54 5.05
C THR A 200 7.66 4.88 3.56
N ALA A 201 6.73 4.30 2.82
CA ALA A 201 6.31 4.87 1.55
C ALA A 201 4.84 4.61 1.24
N ALA A 202 4.20 5.62 0.66
CA ALA A 202 2.79 5.59 0.30
C ALA A 202 2.56 6.05 -1.14
N PRO A 203 1.44 5.64 -1.77
CA PRO A 203 1.05 6.21 -3.05
C PRO A 203 0.86 7.73 -2.95
N SER A 204 1.55 8.51 -3.79
CA SER A 204 1.39 9.97 -3.87
C SER A 204 -0.02 10.37 -4.32
N SER A 205 -0.67 9.50 -5.09
CA SER A 205 -2.04 9.67 -5.55
C SER A 205 -2.73 8.33 -5.70
N MET A 206 -4.02 8.29 -5.38
CA MET A 206 -4.91 7.18 -5.64
C MET A 206 -5.95 7.59 -6.69
N VAL A 207 -6.27 6.69 -7.61
CA VAL A 207 -7.32 6.85 -8.62
C VAL A 207 -8.52 6.01 -8.18
N GLU A 208 -9.70 6.63 -8.06
CA GLU A 208 -10.94 5.87 -7.84
C GLU A 208 -11.43 5.32 -9.18
N VAL A 209 -11.55 4.00 -9.28
CA VAL A 209 -12.03 3.31 -10.48
C VAL A 209 -13.27 2.49 -10.14
N LEU A 210 -14.26 2.51 -11.04
CA LEU A 210 -15.46 1.71 -10.97
C LEU A 210 -15.22 0.36 -11.68
N ALA A 211 -15.39 -0.74 -10.95
CA ALA A 211 -15.33 -2.11 -11.46
C ALA A 211 -16.68 -2.79 -11.16
N GLY A 212 -17.52 -2.92 -12.19
CA GLY A 212 -18.92 -3.34 -12.01
C GLY A 212 -19.70 -2.35 -11.13
N THR A 213 -20.21 -2.83 -9.99
CA THR A 213 -20.91 -1.99 -8.99
C THR A 213 -19.99 -1.47 -7.88
N SER A 214 -18.74 -1.93 -7.84
CA SER A 214 -17.79 -1.65 -6.77
C SER A 214 -16.80 -0.58 -7.17
N LYS A 215 -16.37 0.22 -6.20
CA LYS A 215 -15.36 1.27 -6.39
C LYS A 215 -14.09 0.91 -5.65
N TYR A 216 -12.95 1.10 -6.31
CA TYR A 216 -11.63 0.80 -5.78
C TYR A 216 -10.71 2.00 -5.87
N PHE A 217 -9.92 2.22 -4.82
CA PHE A 217 -8.74 3.07 -4.92
C PHE A 217 -7.57 2.28 -5.46
N ILE A 218 -6.99 2.79 -6.54
CA ILE A 218 -5.84 2.20 -7.22
C ILE A 218 -4.68 3.20 -7.16
N PRO A 219 -3.51 2.82 -6.62
CA PRO A 219 -2.31 3.67 -6.67
C PRO A 219 -2.01 4.14 -8.09
N GLN A 220 -1.58 5.40 -8.23
CA GLN A 220 -1.26 5.97 -9.53
C GLN A 220 -0.16 5.18 -10.26
N SER A 221 0.84 4.70 -9.52
CA SER A 221 1.90 3.79 -9.99
C SER A 221 1.31 2.57 -10.70
N LEU A 222 0.23 2.01 -10.16
CA LEU A 222 -0.48 0.88 -10.72
C LEU A 222 -1.36 1.30 -11.91
N PHE A 223 -2.21 2.33 -11.72
CA PHE A 223 -3.19 2.77 -12.71
C PHE A 223 -2.56 3.08 -14.07
N LYS A 224 -1.38 3.70 -14.08
CA LYS A 224 -0.59 4.00 -15.29
C LYS A 224 -0.13 2.74 -16.04
N ASN A 225 0.08 1.64 -15.31
CA ASN A 225 0.71 0.41 -15.80
C ASN A 225 -0.29 -0.69 -16.18
N VAL A 226 -1.57 -0.56 -15.80
CA VAL A 226 -2.64 -1.54 -16.11
C VAL A 226 -3.37 -1.28 -17.43
N GLY A 227 -3.12 -0.15 -18.09
CA GLY A 227 -3.68 0.15 -19.42
C GLY A 227 -5.18 0.47 -19.45
N ILE A 228 -5.77 0.84 -18.31
CA ILE A 228 -7.22 1.03 -18.13
C ILE A 228 -7.67 2.47 -18.47
N GLY A 229 -6.73 3.34 -18.82
CA GLY A 229 -6.97 4.75 -19.12
C GLY A 229 -7.36 5.02 -20.58
N SER A 230 -8.66 4.96 -20.90
CA SER A 230 -9.22 5.66 -22.08
C SER A 230 -9.71 7.08 -21.75
N THR A 231 -9.72 7.47 -20.47
CA THR A 231 -10.08 8.81 -20.00
C THR A 231 -8.84 9.65 -19.72
N PRO A 232 -8.85 10.97 -20.02
CA PRO A 232 -7.74 11.86 -19.70
C PRO A 232 -7.66 12.07 -18.18
N TYR A 233 -6.84 11.25 -17.51
CA TYR A 233 -6.45 11.45 -16.12
C TYR A 233 -5.18 12.31 -16.06
N THR A 234 -5.17 13.34 -15.21
CA THR A 234 -3.98 14.16 -14.99
C THR A 234 -3.19 13.58 -13.82
N TYR A 235 -2.01 13.05 -14.13
CA TYR A 235 -1.13 12.45 -13.13
C TYR A 235 -0.41 13.52 -12.28
N THR A 236 -0.22 13.22 -11.00
CA THR A 236 0.74 13.95 -10.17
C THR A 236 2.17 13.71 -10.66
N PRO A 237 3.13 14.62 -10.38
CA PRO A 237 4.52 14.45 -10.81
C PRO A 237 5.18 13.18 -10.27
N TYR A 238 4.80 12.77 -9.06
CA TYR A 238 5.29 11.58 -8.38
C TYR A 238 4.16 10.59 -8.16
N ASP A 239 4.49 9.30 -8.22
CA ASP A 239 3.62 8.15 -7.97
C ASP A 239 3.71 7.67 -6.53
N ILE A 240 4.88 7.80 -5.91
CA ILE A 240 5.18 7.33 -4.56
C ILE A 240 5.91 8.45 -3.82
N ASP A 241 5.47 8.72 -2.58
CA ASP A 241 6.22 9.50 -1.61
C ASP A 241 6.87 8.53 -0.63
N ALA A 242 8.16 8.69 -0.37
CA ALA A 242 8.91 7.80 0.49
C ALA A 242 9.85 8.58 1.42
N LEU A 243 9.92 8.15 2.67
CA LEU A 243 10.65 8.82 3.73
C LEU A 243 11.45 7.79 4.54
N PHE A 244 12.74 8.03 4.71
CA PHE A 244 13.65 7.09 5.38
C PHE A 244 14.43 7.78 6.48
N ASN A 245 14.55 7.08 7.60
CA ASN A 245 15.14 7.61 8.82
C ASN A 245 16.67 7.61 8.75
N ALA A 246 17.28 8.79 8.67
CA ALA A 246 18.73 8.95 8.65
C ALA A 246 19.40 8.66 10.00
N ASP A 247 18.62 8.56 11.08
CA ASP A 247 19.15 8.25 12.43
C ASP A 247 19.37 6.74 12.65
N ALA A 248 18.85 5.89 11.76
CA ALA A 248 19.00 4.45 11.88
C ALA A 248 20.40 3.95 11.50
N SER A 249 20.75 2.78 12.02
CA SER A 249 22.05 2.13 11.80
C SER A 249 22.04 1.37 10.47
N TRP A 250 22.48 2.04 9.41
CA TRP A 250 22.41 1.51 8.05
C TRP A 250 23.68 0.80 7.61
N TRP A 251 23.51 -0.20 6.75
CA TRP A 251 24.51 -0.78 5.89
C TRP A 251 24.13 -0.52 4.42
N PHE A 252 25.13 -0.19 3.61
CA PHE A 252 24.97 0.01 2.16
C PHE A 252 25.90 -0.91 1.38
N GLN A 253 25.51 -1.24 0.14
CA GLN A 253 26.37 -2.00 -0.75
C GLN A 253 27.73 -1.30 -0.94
N GLY A 254 28.81 -2.05 -0.70
CA GLY A 254 30.18 -1.55 -0.75
C GLY A 254 30.76 -1.16 0.62
N ASP A 255 29.95 -1.14 1.68
CA ASP A 255 30.44 -1.05 3.05
C ASP A 255 31.20 -2.32 3.47
N PRO A 256 31.99 -2.26 4.56
CA PRO A 256 32.50 -3.45 5.24
C PRO A 256 31.38 -4.45 5.60
N LEU A 257 31.76 -5.62 6.10
CA LEU A 257 30.81 -6.66 6.49
C LEU A 257 29.71 -6.09 7.41
N ILE A 258 28.45 -6.32 7.04
CA ILE A 258 27.29 -5.90 7.83
C ILE A 258 27.38 -6.47 9.25
N THR A 259 27.10 -5.62 10.25
CA THR A 259 27.14 -6.00 11.66
C THR A 259 25.75 -6.35 12.20
N PRO A 260 25.64 -7.14 13.30
CA PRO A 260 24.34 -7.54 13.85
C PRO A 260 23.38 -6.42 14.24
N GLY A 261 23.86 -5.17 14.37
CA GLY A 261 23.05 -4.00 14.68
C GLY A 261 22.82 -3.07 13.49
N GLN A 262 23.05 -3.54 12.26
CA GLN A 262 22.81 -2.76 11.04
C GLN A 262 21.69 -3.37 10.20
N GLU A 263 20.94 -2.49 9.54
CA GLU A 263 19.93 -2.82 8.55
C GLU A 263 20.46 -2.61 7.13
N ASP A 264 20.11 -3.53 6.23
CA ASP A 264 20.39 -3.34 4.81
C ASP A 264 19.40 -2.30 4.24
N PHE A 265 19.92 -1.13 3.86
CA PHE A 265 19.07 -0.04 3.35
C PHE A 265 18.35 -0.42 2.05
N GLU A 266 18.97 -1.20 1.16
CA GLU A 266 18.36 -1.62 -0.10
C GLU A 266 17.17 -2.54 0.15
N GLN A 267 17.23 -3.39 1.18
CA GLN A 267 16.08 -4.18 1.61
C GLN A 267 14.91 -3.30 2.03
N VAL A 268 15.15 -2.38 2.97
CA VAL A 268 14.08 -1.50 3.49
C VAL A 268 13.54 -0.63 2.37
N ALA A 269 14.40 -0.05 1.53
CA ALA A 269 13.96 0.71 0.37
C ALA A 269 13.10 -0.12 -0.60
N THR A 270 13.46 -1.38 -0.86
CA THR A 270 12.65 -2.24 -1.74
C THR A 270 11.30 -2.57 -1.10
N HIS A 271 11.27 -2.84 0.21
CA HIS A 271 10.06 -3.11 0.98
C HIS A 271 9.09 -1.93 0.94
N GLU A 272 9.55 -0.74 1.34
CA GLU A 272 8.70 0.45 1.40
C GLU A 272 8.15 0.82 0.03
N LEU A 273 8.98 0.75 -1.02
CA LEU A 273 8.50 1.02 -2.37
C LEU A 273 7.38 0.07 -2.83
N LEU A 274 7.31 -1.17 -2.33
CA LEU A 274 6.17 -2.05 -2.59
C LEU A 274 4.90 -1.60 -1.86
N HIS A 275 4.98 -1.07 -0.64
CA HIS A 275 3.86 -0.37 0.01
C HIS A 275 3.39 0.81 -0.84
N GLY A 276 4.31 1.66 -1.30
CA GLY A 276 4.03 2.77 -2.20
C GLY A 276 3.38 2.36 -3.53
N MET A 277 3.64 1.15 -4.01
CA MET A 277 3.01 0.58 -5.21
C MET A 277 1.62 0.01 -4.96
N GLY A 278 1.19 -0.15 -3.71
CA GLY A 278 -0.14 -0.64 -3.36
C GLY A 278 -0.20 -1.95 -2.60
N PHE A 279 0.91 -2.50 -2.14
CA PHE A 279 0.87 -3.61 -1.19
C PHE A 279 0.51 -3.06 0.20
N SER A 280 -0.69 -2.52 0.38
CA SER A 280 -1.12 -1.92 1.64
C SER A 280 -2.64 -1.93 1.72
N SER A 281 -3.16 -2.22 2.91
CA SER A 281 -4.59 -2.25 3.18
C SER A 281 -5.17 -0.86 3.49
N GLY A 282 -6.40 -0.62 3.04
CA GLY A 282 -7.19 0.55 3.42
C GLY A 282 -7.89 0.42 4.78
N TRP A 283 -7.74 -0.73 5.47
CA TRP A 283 -8.36 -0.99 6.77
C TRP A 283 -7.47 -0.55 7.92
N ARG A 284 -7.95 0.42 8.71
CA ARG A 284 -7.25 1.04 9.86
C ARG A 284 -8.30 1.29 10.97
N GLN A 285 -8.02 1.62 12.23
CA GLN A 285 -6.91 2.38 12.75
C GLN A 285 -7.22 3.91 12.75
N TRP A 286 -8.37 4.37 12.23
CA TRP A 286 -8.66 5.80 11.96
C TRP A 286 -9.01 6.71 13.16
N PHE A 287 -9.58 6.16 14.23
CA PHE A 287 -10.09 6.95 15.37
C PHE A 287 -9.44 6.56 16.70
N ALA A 288 -9.16 7.54 17.56
CA ALA A 288 -8.57 7.28 18.88
C ALA A 288 -9.42 6.30 19.71
N GLY A 289 -8.76 5.29 20.30
CA GLY A 289 -9.39 4.31 21.19
C GLY A 289 -10.37 3.34 20.51
N GLN A 290 -10.35 3.23 19.18
CA GLN A 290 -11.21 2.27 18.48
C GLN A 290 -10.77 0.82 18.74
N SER A 291 -11.74 -0.10 18.77
CA SER A 291 -11.51 -1.55 18.92
C SER A 291 -12.04 -2.31 17.71
N PHE A 292 -11.99 -1.68 16.54
CA PHE A 292 -12.55 -2.15 15.28
C PHE A 292 -11.72 -1.56 14.12
N LEU A 293 -11.74 -2.20 12.94
CA LEU A 293 -11.14 -1.65 11.72
C LEU A 293 -12.23 -1.22 10.78
N THR A 294 -12.04 -0.08 10.14
CA THR A 294 -12.92 0.38 9.07
C THR A 294 -12.12 0.67 7.83
N PRO A 295 -12.78 0.67 6.66
CA PRO A 295 -12.25 1.33 5.50
C PRO A 295 -12.01 2.80 5.83
N CYS A 296 -11.21 3.45 4.99
CA CYS A 296 -11.11 4.88 4.99
C CYS A 296 -12.47 5.61 4.92
N TYR A 297 -12.50 6.86 5.37
CA TYR A 297 -13.73 7.66 5.42
C TYR A 297 -13.51 9.05 4.85
N TYR A 298 -14.60 9.75 4.55
CA TYR A 298 -14.59 11.17 4.23
C TYR A 298 -15.22 11.96 5.37
N SER A 299 -14.73 13.17 5.59
CA SER A 299 -15.35 14.13 6.50
C SER A 299 -15.66 15.44 5.80
N TYR A 300 -16.65 16.15 6.35
CA TYR A 300 -16.94 17.52 5.96
C TYR A 300 -15.96 18.49 6.64
N SER A 301 -15.88 19.72 6.12
CA SER A 301 -15.02 20.78 6.67
C SER A 301 -15.28 21.10 8.15
N ASP A 302 -16.47 20.77 8.66
CA ASP A 302 -16.86 20.98 10.05
C ASP A 302 -16.44 19.84 10.99
N GLY A 303 -15.76 18.81 10.46
CA GLY A 303 -15.29 17.65 11.22
C GLY A 303 -16.36 16.60 11.45
N THR A 304 -17.48 16.62 10.74
CA THR A 304 -18.49 15.56 10.76
C THR A 304 -18.17 14.44 9.78
N PHE A 305 -18.45 13.20 10.19
CA PHE A 305 -18.31 12.02 9.33
C PHE A 305 -19.30 12.11 8.16
N ALA A 306 -18.79 11.95 6.94
CA ALA A 306 -19.61 12.02 5.74
C ALA A 306 -20.05 10.62 5.31
N PHE A 307 -19.11 9.81 4.80
CA PHE A 307 -19.35 8.48 4.24
C PHE A 307 -18.04 7.72 4.11
N TRP A 308 -18.12 6.41 3.86
CA TRP A 308 -16.96 5.56 3.63
C TRP A 308 -16.33 5.80 2.26
N GLY A 309 -14.99 5.85 2.23
CA GLY A 309 -14.22 5.84 1.01
C GLY A 309 -14.32 4.52 0.26
N SER A 310 -13.72 4.50 -0.93
CA SER A 310 -13.60 3.28 -1.72
C SER A 310 -12.60 2.33 -1.07
N GLN A 311 -12.78 1.01 -1.22
CA GLN A 311 -11.82 0.04 -0.71
C GLN A 311 -10.52 0.12 -1.52
N TYR A 312 -9.38 -0.22 -0.93
CA TYR A 312 -8.15 -0.29 -1.71
C TYR A 312 -8.21 -1.52 -2.60
N ILE A 313 -7.62 -1.44 -3.79
CA ILE A 313 -7.62 -2.58 -4.71
C ILE A 313 -6.93 -3.80 -4.10
N PHE A 314 -5.92 -3.59 -3.26
CA PHE A 314 -5.28 -4.66 -2.48
C PHE A 314 -6.27 -5.45 -1.62
N ASP A 315 -7.20 -4.76 -0.96
CA ASP A 315 -8.22 -5.39 -0.09
C ASP A 315 -9.16 -6.32 -0.85
N ALA A 316 -9.34 -6.10 -2.17
CA ALA A 316 -10.19 -6.92 -3.03
C ALA A 316 -9.70 -8.37 -3.15
N PHE A 317 -8.40 -8.58 -2.93
CA PHE A 317 -7.78 -9.89 -3.03
C PHE A 317 -7.63 -10.59 -1.67
N LEU A 318 -8.02 -9.93 -0.57
CA LEU A 318 -7.94 -10.49 0.76
C LEU A 318 -9.21 -11.28 1.09
N TYR A 319 -9.06 -12.32 1.90
CA TYR A 319 -10.19 -13.10 2.40
C TYR A 319 -9.86 -13.73 3.76
N GLU A 320 -10.91 -14.09 4.49
CA GLU A 320 -10.80 -14.82 5.75
C GLU A 320 -10.41 -16.28 5.50
N SER A 321 -9.27 -16.71 6.02
CA SER A 321 -8.68 -18.02 5.71
C SER A 321 -9.62 -19.19 6.05
N ALA A 322 -10.38 -19.08 7.14
CA ALA A 322 -11.26 -20.15 7.62
C ALA A 322 -12.53 -20.34 6.79
N THR A 323 -13.10 -19.24 6.27
CA THR A 323 -14.41 -19.23 5.61
C THR A 323 -14.33 -19.00 4.12
N ARG A 324 -13.17 -18.57 3.62
CA ARG A 324 -12.97 -18.02 2.27
C ARG A 324 -13.85 -16.79 1.96
N LEU A 325 -14.39 -16.13 2.99
CA LEU A 325 -15.20 -14.94 2.80
C LEU A 325 -14.30 -13.77 2.37
N PRO A 326 -14.53 -13.14 1.20
CA PRO A 326 -13.73 -12.01 0.76
C PRO A 326 -13.80 -10.84 1.74
N LEU A 327 -12.68 -10.13 1.92
CA LEU A 327 -12.64 -8.95 2.79
C LEU A 327 -13.61 -7.87 2.30
N SER A 328 -13.81 -7.77 0.97
CA SER A 328 -14.82 -6.90 0.36
C SER A 328 -16.24 -7.15 0.87
N SER A 329 -16.59 -8.37 1.29
CA SER A 329 -17.92 -8.64 1.87
C SER A 329 -18.14 -7.92 3.21
N TYR A 330 -17.08 -7.73 4.00
CA TYR A 330 -17.14 -6.92 5.23
C TYR A 330 -17.28 -5.43 4.91
N TYR A 331 -16.54 -4.94 3.90
CA TYR A 331 -16.68 -3.58 3.39
C TYR A 331 -18.11 -3.29 2.91
N ASP A 332 -18.68 -4.19 2.09
CA ASP A 332 -20.04 -4.04 1.55
C ASP A 332 -21.08 -4.00 2.66
N ARG A 333 -20.91 -4.83 3.71
CA ARG A 333 -21.80 -4.82 4.88
C ARG A 333 -21.74 -3.50 5.64
N ILE A 334 -20.54 -2.96 5.86
CA ILE A 334 -20.35 -1.64 6.49
C ILE A 334 -21.05 -0.56 5.67
N LYS A 335 -20.82 -0.52 4.35
CA LYS A 335 -21.43 0.47 3.47
C LYS A 335 -22.94 0.37 3.37
N ALA A 336 -23.48 -0.85 3.32
CA ALA A 336 -24.92 -1.05 3.19
C ALA A 336 -25.68 -0.67 4.47
N THR A 337 -25.10 -0.95 5.64
CA THR A 337 -25.80 -0.79 6.94
C THR A 337 -25.43 0.49 7.68
N PHE A 338 -24.31 1.14 7.31
CA PHE A 338 -23.89 2.44 7.85
C PHE A 338 -23.31 3.32 6.72
N PRO A 339 -24.09 3.77 5.72
CA PRO A 339 -23.55 4.44 4.53
C PRO A 339 -22.93 5.83 4.79
N GLY A 340 -23.28 6.46 5.91
CA GLY A 340 -22.95 7.85 6.21
C GLY A 340 -23.82 8.39 7.34
N ASN A 341 -23.28 9.24 8.21
CA ASN A 341 -24.08 9.95 9.21
C ASN A 341 -23.56 11.38 9.41
N GLN A 342 -24.22 12.32 8.72
CA GLN A 342 -23.88 13.75 8.69
C GLN A 342 -24.03 14.47 10.05
N THR A 343 -24.48 13.78 11.09
CA THR A 343 -24.70 14.37 12.42
C THR A 343 -23.63 14.01 13.45
N VAL A 344 -22.75 13.05 13.14
CA VAL A 344 -21.74 12.55 14.09
C VAL A 344 -20.39 13.18 13.77
N SER A 345 -19.80 13.87 14.75
CA SER A 345 -18.41 14.34 14.62
C SER A 345 -17.45 13.15 14.53
N VAL A 346 -16.35 13.30 13.79
CA VAL A 346 -15.27 12.30 13.70
C VAL A 346 -14.78 11.90 15.09
N SER A 347 -14.68 12.86 16.03
CA SER A 347 -14.28 12.57 17.41
C SER A 347 -15.27 11.73 18.21
N ALA A 348 -16.58 11.87 17.94
CA ALA A 348 -17.63 11.08 18.59
C ALA A 348 -17.96 9.79 17.83
N PHE A 349 -17.35 9.60 16.66
CA PHE A 349 -17.66 8.50 15.75
C PHE A 349 -17.48 7.12 16.39
N PRO A 350 -16.39 6.81 17.12
CA PRO A 350 -16.20 5.46 17.68
C PRO A 350 -17.34 5.01 18.58
N ALA A 351 -17.76 5.87 19.51
CA ALA A 351 -18.85 5.58 20.44
C ALA A 351 -20.20 5.47 19.71
N ALA A 352 -20.46 6.34 18.73
CA ALA A 352 -21.67 6.29 17.91
C ALA A 352 -21.72 5.00 17.07
N PHE A 353 -20.60 4.62 16.44
CA PHE A 353 -20.50 3.43 15.62
C PHE A 353 -20.64 2.14 16.45
N GLN A 354 -20.03 2.08 17.63
CA GLN A 354 -20.21 0.98 18.58
C GLN A 354 -21.66 0.82 19.04
N SER A 355 -22.35 1.93 19.33
CA SER A 355 -23.72 1.91 19.87
C SER A 355 -24.80 1.73 18.80
N THR A 356 -24.62 2.30 17.62
CA THR A 356 -25.66 2.37 16.57
C THR A 356 -25.28 1.66 15.28
N GLY A 357 -24.02 1.23 15.12
CA GLY A 357 -23.53 0.66 13.87
C GLY A 357 -24.05 -0.74 13.56
N GLY A 358 -24.58 -1.47 14.56
CA GLY A 358 -25.20 -2.79 14.38
C GLY A 358 -24.31 -3.74 13.57
N ASP A 359 -24.83 -4.19 12.42
CA ASP A 359 -24.13 -5.09 11.49
C ASP A 359 -22.82 -4.52 10.94
N ALA A 360 -22.72 -3.21 10.72
CA ALA A 360 -21.48 -2.57 10.29
C ALA A 360 -20.40 -2.68 11.38
N PHE A 361 -20.80 -2.46 12.64
CA PHE A 361 -19.87 -2.58 13.76
C PHE A 361 -19.41 -4.03 13.98
N VAL A 362 -20.31 -5.01 13.81
CA VAL A 362 -19.94 -6.44 13.85
C VAL A 362 -18.95 -6.79 12.75
N ALA A 363 -19.17 -6.30 11.52
CA ALA A 363 -18.23 -6.52 10.41
C ALA A 363 -16.85 -5.90 10.70
N ALA A 364 -16.81 -4.64 11.12
CA ALA A 364 -15.59 -3.92 11.47
C ALA A 364 -14.82 -4.59 12.63
N SER A 365 -15.54 -5.10 13.63
CA SER A 365 -14.97 -5.83 14.77
C SER A 365 -14.44 -7.20 14.36
N ARG A 366 -15.08 -7.88 13.41
CA ARG A 366 -14.57 -9.14 12.87
C ARG A 366 -13.22 -8.94 12.18
N VAL A 367 -13.11 -7.91 11.34
CA VAL A 367 -11.83 -7.59 10.66
C VAL A 367 -10.74 -7.26 11.68
N PHE A 368 -11.04 -6.46 12.70
CA PHE A 368 -10.11 -6.19 13.80
C PHE A 368 -9.67 -7.45 14.54
N ASN A 369 -10.59 -8.36 14.87
CA ASN A 369 -10.23 -9.60 15.56
C ASN A 369 -9.34 -10.52 14.69
N MET A 370 -9.53 -10.52 13.37
CA MET A 370 -8.68 -11.30 12.47
C MET A 370 -7.24 -10.79 12.45
N THR A 371 -7.03 -9.49 12.67
CA THR A 371 -5.71 -8.85 12.61
C THR A 371 -5.04 -8.70 13.98
N SER A 372 -5.77 -8.91 15.07
CA SER A 372 -5.30 -8.69 16.45
C SER A 372 -5.33 -9.93 17.36
N SER A 373 -5.67 -11.10 16.82
CA SER A 373 -5.74 -12.34 17.58
C SER A 373 -4.48 -13.21 17.50
N GLY A 374 -3.55 -12.89 16.61
CA GLY A 374 -2.37 -13.72 16.31
C GLY A 374 -2.69 -15.05 15.64
N THR A 375 -3.93 -15.26 15.18
CA THR A 375 -4.38 -16.56 14.65
C THR A 375 -4.19 -16.72 13.14
N LYS A 376 -3.49 -15.78 12.46
CA LYS A 376 -3.21 -15.90 11.02
C LYS A 376 -4.49 -16.06 10.20
N ALA A 377 -5.51 -15.25 10.52
CA ALA A 377 -6.88 -15.42 10.06
C ALA A 377 -7.17 -14.79 8.67
N LEU A 378 -6.21 -14.06 8.10
CA LEU A 378 -6.32 -13.44 6.79
C LEU A 378 -5.31 -14.03 5.82
N SER A 379 -5.77 -14.25 4.61
CA SER A 379 -4.95 -14.68 3.49
C SER A 379 -5.24 -13.82 2.27
N PHE A 380 -4.26 -13.75 1.37
CA PHE A 380 -4.39 -13.10 0.07
C PHE A 380 -4.59 -14.18 -1.01
N SER A 381 -5.50 -13.97 -1.95
CA SER A 381 -5.77 -14.92 -3.03
C SER A 381 -4.80 -14.68 -4.18
N ALA A 382 -3.82 -15.56 -4.30
CA ALA A 382 -2.72 -15.40 -5.22
C ALA A 382 -2.96 -15.93 -6.65
N GLY A 383 -4.20 -16.32 -6.99
CA GLY A 383 -4.55 -16.82 -8.33
C GLY A 383 -3.78 -18.07 -8.81
N GLY A 384 -2.92 -18.66 -7.96
CA GLY A 384 -1.94 -19.68 -8.31
C GLY A 384 -2.15 -21.04 -7.64
N THR A 385 -1.26 -22.00 -7.94
CA THR A 385 -1.30 -23.38 -7.41
C THR A 385 -0.57 -23.57 -6.08
N ALA A 386 0.00 -22.50 -5.51
CA ALA A 386 0.63 -22.52 -4.20
C ALA A 386 -0.42 -22.41 -3.07
N ALA A 387 -0.06 -22.81 -1.85
CA ALA A 387 -0.86 -22.49 -0.69
C ALA A 387 -0.98 -20.97 -0.58
N ASP A 388 -2.20 -20.47 -0.32
CA ASP A 388 -2.45 -19.05 -0.31
C ASP A 388 -1.62 -18.33 0.77
N PRO A 389 -1.01 -17.17 0.45
CA PRO A 389 -0.20 -16.41 1.39
C PRO A 389 -1.01 -15.99 2.60
N ILE A 390 -0.39 -16.11 3.78
CA ILE A 390 -0.98 -15.68 5.05
C ILE A 390 -0.48 -14.28 5.37
N LEU A 391 -1.38 -13.41 5.80
CA LEU A 391 -1.03 -12.08 6.30
C LEU A 391 -0.65 -12.13 7.78
N TRP A 392 0.26 -11.23 8.14
CA TRP A 392 0.74 -11.07 9.50
C TRP A 392 -0.37 -10.58 10.43
N SER A 393 -0.36 -11.13 11.64
CA SER A 393 -1.21 -10.75 12.76
C SER A 393 -0.47 -11.03 14.05
N SER A 394 -0.71 -10.23 15.09
CA SER A 394 -0.15 -10.43 16.42
C SER A 394 -1.26 -10.43 17.48
N THR A 395 -0.92 -10.71 18.73
CA THR A 395 -1.83 -10.51 19.87
C THR A 395 -1.87 -9.02 20.21
N GLY A 396 -2.91 -8.35 19.74
CA GLY A 396 -3.00 -6.90 19.64
C GLY A 396 -2.94 -6.44 18.18
N TYR A 397 -3.62 -5.33 17.87
CA TYR A 397 -3.51 -4.76 16.52
C TYR A 397 -2.26 -3.88 16.47
N SER A 398 -1.33 -4.19 15.57
CA SER A 398 -0.24 -3.28 15.22
C SER A 398 -0.63 -2.51 13.97
N SER A 399 -0.86 -1.20 14.14
CA SER A 399 -1.17 -0.30 13.03
C SER A 399 0.03 -0.16 12.11
N GLY A 400 -0.19 -0.18 10.79
CA GLY A 400 0.88 -0.19 9.79
C GLY A 400 1.43 -1.58 9.49
N SER A 401 1.51 -2.48 10.48
CA SER A 401 1.98 -3.86 10.23
C SER A 401 0.85 -4.83 9.87
N ALA A 402 -0.17 -4.92 10.73
CA ALA A 402 -1.25 -5.88 10.57
C ALA A 402 -2.04 -5.59 9.29
N ILE A 403 -2.47 -6.65 8.58
CA ILE A 403 -3.17 -6.63 7.29
C ILE A 403 -2.39 -6.10 6.07
N SER A 404 -1.21 -5.52 6.25
CA SER A 404 -0.36 -5.01 5.15
C SER A 404 0.94 -5.79 4.94
N HIS A 405 1.21 -6.80 5.76
CA HIS A 405 2.41 -7.65 5.67
C HIS A 405 2.06 -9.13 5.53
N LEU A 406 2.97 -9.89 4.93
CA LEU A 406 3.02 -11.35 4.99
C LEU A 406 3.48 -11.80 6.38
N ASP A 407 3.06 -12.99 6.79
CA ASP A 407 3.45 -13.59 8.07
C ASP A 407 4.98 -13.71 8.24
N ASP A 408 5.50 -13.46 9.44
CA ASP A 408 6.96 -13.52 9.67
C ASP A 408 7.55 -14.92 9.49
N GLY A 409 6.72 -15.97 9.45
CA GLY A 409 7.12 -17.31 9.05
C GLY A 409 7.74 -17.39 7.65
N TYR A 410 7.59 -16.35 6.81
CA TYR A 410 8.21 -16.26 5.49
C TYR A 410 9.68 -15.77 5.51
N GLU A 411 10.26 -15.40 6.67
CA GLU A 411 11.62 -14.84 6.80
C GLU A 411 12.72 -15.64 6.07
N TYR A 412 12.61 -16.98 6.06
CA TYR A 412 13.60 -17.88 5.45
C TYR A 412 13.16 -18.43 4.10
N THR A 413 12.19 -17.77 3.47
CA THR A 413 11.62 -18.16 2.17
C THR A 413 11.91 -17.08 1.12
N SER A 414 11.56 -17.35 -0.13
CA SER A 414 11.65 -16.34 -1.19
C SER A 414 10.76 -15.13 -0.96
N ASP A 415 9.77 -15.19 -0.06
CA ASP A 415 8.81 -14.12 0.24
C ASP A 415 9.20 -13.28 1.47
N LEU A 416 10.48 -13.28 1.82
CA LEU A 416 11.04 -12.60 3.00
C LEU A 416 10.92 -11.08 2.99
N LEU A 417 10.59 -10.46 1.84
CA LEU A 417 10.65 -9.01 1.70
C LEU A 417 9.48 -8.31 2.40
N MET A 418 8.24 -8.80 2.23
CA MET A 418 7.03 -8.14 2.75
C MET A 418 6.57 -8.69 4.10
N ILE A 419 7.48 -9.19 4.92
CA ILE A 419 7.18 -9.57 6.32
C ILE A 419 7.23 -8.34 7.23
N SER A 420 6.61 -8.42 8.41
CA SER A 420 6.55 -7.27 9.32
C SER A 420 7.89 -6.90 9.95
N TYR A 421 8.79 -7.89 10.04
CA TYR A 421 10.06 -7.74 10.74
C TYR A 421 11.24 -8.22 9.90
N ALA A 422 12.13 -7.30 9.53
CA ALA A 422 13.36 -7.62 8.81
C ALA A 422 14.49 -7.97 9.79
N ARG A 423 15.19 -9.10 9.56
CA ARG A 423 16.33 -9.49 10.39
C ARG A 423 17.57 -8.61 10.17
N MET A 424 18.04 -7.90 11.19
CA MET A 424 19.33 -7.20 11.16
C MET A 424 20.54 -8.11 10.87
N GLY A 425 21.65 -7.50 10.44
CA GLY A 425 22.95 -8.19 10.39
C GLY A 425 23.14 -9.16 9.23
N ALA A 426 22.26 -9.10 8.24
CA ALA A 426 22.43 -9.81 6.98
C ALA A 426 22.01 -8.91 5.82
N THR A 427 22.81 -8.92 4.75
CA THR A 427 22.46 -8.19 3.52
C THR A 427 21.27 -8.85 2.83
N LEU A 428 20.58 -8.11 1.98
CA LEU A 428 19.49 -8.62 1.16
C LEU A 428 19.95 -9.81 0.30
N ASP A 429 21.13 -9.73 -0.29
CA ASP A 429 21.71 -10.81 -1.10
C ASP A 429 22.04 -12.05 -0.26
N GLN A 430 22.52 -11.88 0.97
CA GLN A 430 22.73 -13.00 1.90
C GLN A 430 21.40 -13.67 2.26
N LYS A 431 20.35 -12.88 2.51
CA LYS A 431 19.01 -13.39 2.79
C LYS A 431 18.45 -14.17 1.60
N ILE A 432 18.53 -13.62 0.39
CA ILE A 432 18.13 -14.29 -0.86
C ILE A 432 18.88 -15.60 -1.05
N ALA A 433 20.20 -15.61 -0.86
CA ALA A 433 21.00 -16.83 -0.98
C ALA A 433 20.56 -17.89 0.04
N SER A 434 20.30 -17.48 1.28
CA SER A 434 19.84 -18.39 2.35
C SER A 434 18.42 -18.94 2.11
N ALA A 435 17.57 -18.19 1.41
CA ALA A 435 16.21 -18.56 1.03
C ALA A 435 16.14 -19.46 -0.22
N GLY A 436 17.29 -19.90 -0.75
CA GLY A 436 17.36 -20.80 -1.91
C GLY A 436 17.56 -20.11 -3.27
N ALA A 437 17.95 -18.84 -3.27
CA ALA A 437 18.32 -18.08 -4.48
C ALA A 437 17.23 -18.07 -5.56
N TYR A 438 16.01 -17.71 -5.17
CA TYR A 438 14.89 -17.57 -6.11
C TYR A 438 15.22 -16.61 -7.25
N VAL A 439 14.72 -16.92 -8.46
CA VAL A 439 15.08 -16.20 -9.71
C VAL A 439 14.75 -14.71 -9.67
N TYR A 440 13.78 -14.34 -8.84
CA TYR A 440 13.35 -12.95 -8.64
C TYR A 440 13.84 -12.34 -7.32
N GLY A 441 14.83 -12.99 -6.67
CA GLY A 441 15.42 -12.50 -5.43
C GLY A 441 14.48 -12.64 -4.23
N ALA A 442 14.28 -11.55 -3.51
CA ALA A 442 13.49 -11.49 -2.27
C ALA A 442 12.00 -11.21 -2.50
N ILE A 443 11.60 -10.96 -3.74
CA ILE A 443 10.20 -10.81 -4.13
C ILE A 443 9.73 -12.18 -4.62
N GLY A 444 9.31 -13.01 -3.67
CA GLY A 444 8.91 -14.39 -3.92
C GLY A 444 7.58 -14.51 -4.64
N PRO A 445 7.14 -15.74 -4.97
CA PRO A 445 5.91 -15.96 -5.74
C PRO A 445 4.64 -15.44 -5.05
N ASN A 446 4.61 -15.42 -3.71
CA ASN A 446 3.47 -14.92 -2.95
C ASN A 446 3.43 -13.39 -2.97
N THR A 447 4.57 -12.74 -2.78
CA THR A 447 4.70 -11.29 -2.94
C THR A 447 4.43 -10.87 -4.38
N ILE A 448 4.98 -11.60 -5.36
CA ILE A 448 4.74 -11.37 -6.78
C ILE A 448 3.26 -11.45 -7.04
N SER A 449 2.56 -12.50 -6.61
CA SER A 449 1.13 -12.61 -6.84
C SER A 449 0.35 -11.44 -6.24
N GLY A 450 0.69 -11.02 -5.02
CA GLY A 450 0.21 -9.77 -4.41
C GLY A 450 0.34 -8.57 -5.33
N THR A 451 1.55 -8.37 -5.87
CA THR A 451 1.85 -7.24 -6.75
C THR A 451 1.33 -7.40 -8.17
N SER A 452 1.26 -8.62 -8.70
CA SER A 452 0.96 -8.92 -10.10
C SER A 452 -0.53 -9.05 -10.34
N GLU A 453 -1.32 -9.56 -9.40
CA GLU A 453 -2.80 -9.54 -9.45
C GLU A 453 -3.31 -8.11 -9.34
N VAL A 454 -2.72 -7.33 -8.43
CA VAL A 454 -2.92 -5.88 -8.35
C VAL A 454 -2.55 -5.24 -9.70
N CYS A 455 -1.44 -5.62 -10.33
CA CYS A 455 -1.05 -5.15 -11.69
C CYS A 455 -1.86 -5.77 -12.84
N ALA A 456 -2.56 -6.89 -12.64
CA ALA A 456 -3.39 -7.58 -13.63
C ALA A 456 -4.87 -7.20 -13.50
N CYS A 457 -5.13 -6.05 -12.85
CA CYS A 457 -6.43 -5.46 -12.57
C CYS A 457 -7.40 -5.37 -13.77
N SER A 458 -6.93 -5.62 -15.00
CA SER A 458 -7.74 -5.71 -16.22
C SER A 458 -8.76 -6.86 -16.24
N THR A 459 -8.72 -7.80 -15.29
CA THR A 459 -9.74 -8.85 -15.15
C THR A 459 -10.88 -8.48 -14.20
N LEU A 460 -10.62 -7.57 -13.25
CA LEU A 460 -11.63 -7.01 -12.34
C LEU A 460 -12.36 -5.81 -12.95
N LEU A 461 -11.68 -5.07 -13.84
CA LEU A 461 -12.11 -3.84 -14.50
C LEU A 461 -12.51 -4.10 -15.95
#